data_AF-A0A382YGB9-F1
#
_entry.id   AF-A0A382YGB9-F1
#
_cell.length_a   1.000
_cell.length_b   1.000
_cell.length_c   1.000
_cell.angle_alpha   90.00
_cell.angle_beta   90.00
_cell.angle_gamma   90.00
#
_symmetry.space_group_name_H-M   'P 1'
#
loop_
_entity.id
_entity.type
_entity.pdbx_description
1 polymer ?
#
loop_
_entity_poly.entity_id
_entity_poly.type
_entity_poly.pdbx_seq_one_letter_code
_entity_poly.pdbx_strand_id
1 'polypeptide(L)'
;GLRNSCGISFDPNWRLFANDNDQEGAAASPGKLVYAPRHSWHGWVRGWSARQSPKRRDLLPVVNLELDVPVGQCWYEGSVLVANWGNRTVSRHAISANGAGFAAPTDFFLRGDGLRRPVSITPLNDGRMVVSVCYMQGNEGSPVRQTDLLLISPKAPAASADLSKSDLVGLLDQSWTVRYKAHQEILRRRGPVLKQAAERFLKTPSAAANLSSLIYLAAAHGDDASLKRIRKLAVSGEPVSELAIRVMAEFPAQFEPLKVKSIL
;
A
#
# COMPACT_ATOMS: atom_id res chain seq x y z
N GLY A 1 -8.72 -5.04 -14.14
CA GLY A 1 -7.99 -5.42 -15.36
C GLY A 1 -6.51 -5.58 -15.09
N LEU A 2 -6.18 -6.36 -14.06
CA LEU A 2 -4.83 -6.89 -13.80
C LEU A 2 -4.86 -8.36 -14.24
N ARG A 3 -3.72 -8.93 -14.60
CA ARG A 3 -3.64 -10.33 -15.06
C ARG A 3 -3.54 -11.29 -13.88
N ASN A 4 -2.49 -11.15 -13.09
CA ASN A 4 -2.15 -12.04 -11.99
C ASN A 4 -1.40 -11.24 -10.92
N SER A 5 -2.16 -10.57 -10.07
CA SER A 5 -1.63 -9.81 -8.94
C SER A 5 -1.43 -10.76 -7.75
N CYS A 6 -0.18 -10.95 -7.34
CA CYS A 6 0.18 -11.84 -6.25
C CYS A 6 0.54 -11.10 -4.96
N GLY A 7 0.78 -9.79 -5.04
CA GLY A 7 1.11 -8.95 -3.89
C GLY A 7 0.36 -7.62 -3.92
N ILE A 8 -0.11 -7.20 -2.74
CA ILE A 8 -0.71 -5.90 -2.50
C ILE A 8 -0.14 -5.27 -1.23
N SER A 9 -0.07 -3.93 -1.21
CA SER A 9 0.32 -3.19 -0.01
C SER A 9 -0.24 -1.78 -0.03
N PHE A 10 -0.51 -1.23 1.15
CA PHE A 10 -0.95 0.16 1.32
C PHE A 10 0.21 1.04 1.79
N ASP A 11 0.28 2.26 1.27
CA ASP A 11 1.09 3.33 1.85
C ASP A 11 0.43 3.95 3.10
N PRO A 12 1.15 4.79 3.87
CA PRO A 12 0.60 5.51 5.01
C PRO A 12 -0.62 6.39 4.71
N ASN A 13 -0.91 6.70 3.44
CA ASN A 13 -2.05 7.48 2.99
C ASN A 13 -3.15 6.61 2.38
N TRP A 14 -3.13 5.30 2.65
CA TRP A 14 -4.09 4.32 2.15
C TRP A 14 -4.18 4.23 0.62
N ARG A 15 -3.09 4.56 -0.09
CA ARG A 15 -2.96 4.30 -1.53
C ARG A 15 -2.57 2.85 -1.72
N LEU A 16 -3.33 2.14 -2.55
CA LEU A 16 -3.09 0.73 -2.85
C LEU A 16 -2.04 0.59 -3.95
N PHE A 17 -0.98 -0.14 -3.66
CA PHE A 17 -0.02 -0.61 -4.64
C PHE A 17 -0.21 -2.11 -4.86
N ALA A 18 -0.04 -2.56 -6.09
CA ALA A 18 -0.13 -3.96 -6.47
C ALA A 18 0.95 -4.31 -7.50
N ASN A 19 1.51 -5.50 -7.39
CA ASN A 19 2.27 -6.09 -8.48
C ASN A 19 1.30 -6.80 -9.44
N ASP A 20 1.72 -7.00 -10.68
CA ASP A 20 0.98 -7.76 -11.68
C ASP A 20 1.95 -8.53 -12.56
N ASN A 21 1.75 -9.84 -12.63
CA ASN A 21 2.66 -10.77 -13.28
C ASN A 21 2.32 -10.92 -14.78
N ASP A 22 3.37 -11.03 -15.59
CA ASP A 22 3.33 -11.04 -17.05
C ASP A 22 2.57 -12.24 -17.63
N GLN A 23 2.17 -12.16 -18.89
CA GLN A 23 1.77 -13.36 -19.62
C GLN A 23 3.03 -14.16 -20.01
N GLU A 24 3.48 -15.01 -19.09
CA GLU A 24 4.44 -16.09 -19.34
C GLU A 24 5.81 -15.62 -19.87
N GLY A 25 6.38 -14.56 -19.29
CA GLY A 25 7.71 -14.07 -19.66
C GLY A 25 7.75 -13.23 -20.94
N ALA A 26 6.59 -12.87 -21.52
CA ALA A 26 6.57 -12.10 -22.75
C ALA A 26 7.13 -10.68 -22.53
N ALA A 27 8.17 -10.32 -23.31
CA ALA A 27 8.79 -8.99 -23.30
C ALA A 27 7.80 -7.84 -23.57
N ALA A 28 6.68 -8.14 -24.23
CA ALA A 28 5.60 -7.18 -24.47
C ALA A 28 4.76 -6.86 -23.22
N SER A 29 4.82 -7.71 -22.20
CA SER A 29 4.01 -7.61 -20.98
C SER A 29 4.79 -7.82 -19.69
N PRO A 30 5.96 -7.18 -19.46
CA PRO A 30 6.80 -7.48 -18.31
C PRO A 30 6.07 -7.24 -16.99
N GLY A 31 6.50 -7.91 -15.91
CA GLY A 31 5.94 -7.70 -14.59
C GLY A 31 5.92 -6.21 -14.22
N LYS A 32 4.81 -5.74 -13.65
CA LYS A 32 4.59 -4.32 -13.39
C LYS A 32 4.19 -4.04 -11.96
N LEU A 33 4.67 -2.91 -11.43
CA LEU A 33 4.16 -2.29 -10.21
C LEU A 33 3.14 -1.22 -10.60
N VAL A 34 1.98 -1.21 -9.96
CA VAL A 34 0.92 -0.23 -10.20
C VAL A 34 0.45 0.42 -8.89
N TYR A 35 0.03 1.68 -9.01
CA TYR A 35 -0.89 2.30 -8.07
C TYR A 35 -2.31 1.98 -8.56
N ALA A 36 -3.16 1.43 -7.70
CA ALA A 36 -4.49 0.95 -8.05
C ALA A 36 -5.58 1.76 -7.34
N PRO A 37 -6.01 2.91 -7.90
CA PRO A 37 -7.19 3.62 -7.43
C PRO A 37 -8.44 2.73 -7.42
N ARG A 38 -9.41 3.07 -6.58
CA ARG A 38 -10.70 2.37 -6.56
C ARG A 38 -11.36 2.43 -7.95
N HIS A 39 -11.93 1.31 -8.40
CA HIS A 39 -12.56 1.15 -9.71
C HIS A 39 -11.63 1.37 -10.93
N SER A 40 -10.31 1.36 -10.73
CA SER A 40 -9.36 1.50 -11.84
C SER A 40 -9.37 0.30 -12.78
N TRP A 41 -9.10 0.56 -14.06
CA TRP A 41 -8.87 -0.48 -15.05
C TRP A 41 -7.45 -0.38 -15.62
N HIS A 42 -6.67 -1.45 -15.43
CA HIS A 42 -5.24 -1.51 -15.78
C HIS A 42 -4.94 -2.20 -17.11
N GLY A 43 -5.93 -2.26 -18.01
CA GLY A 43 -5.73 -2.66 -19.40
C GLY A 43 -5.96 -4.12 -19.74
N TRP A 44 -5.65 -5.07 -18.86
CA TRP A 44 -5.71 -6.50 -19.18
C TRP A 44 -7.16 -6.98 -19.43
N VAL A 45 -7.44 -7.81 -20.44
CA VAL A 45 -6.54 -8.45 -21.45
C VAL A 45 -6.21 -7.58 -22.66
N ARG A 46 -6.80 -6.38 -22.78
CA ARG A 46 -6.76 -5.58 -24.00
C ARG A 46 -5.50 -4.74 -24.13
N GLY A 47 -4.70 -4.55 -23.09
CA GLY A 47 -3.47 -3.76 -23.10
C GLY A 47 -2.67 -3.96 -21.81
N TRP A 48 -1.40 -3.54 -21.81
CA TRP A 48 -0.49 -3.79 -20.68
C TRP A 48 0.01 -2.53 -19.99
N SER A 49 0.63 -1.63 -20.74
CA SER A 49 1.04 -0.30 -20.29
C SER A 49 1.06 0.67 -21.47
N ALA A 50 0.82 1.95 -21.20
CA ALA A 50 0.95 2.99 -22.23
C ALA A 50 2.38 3.07 -22.81
N ARG A 51 3.42 2.71 -22.02
CA ARG A 51 4.81 2.70 -22.50
C ARG A 51 5.07 1.61 -23.55
N GLN A 52 4.40 0.47 -23.44
CA GLN A 52 4.47 -0.63 -24.42
C GLN A 52 3.42 -0.48 -25.54
N SER A 53 2.41 0.37 -25.37
CA SER A 53 1.32 0.58 -26.32
C SER A 53 0.92 2.06 -26.37
N PRO A 54 1.75 2.95 -26.94
CA PRO A 54 1.59 4.41 -26.85
C PRO A 54 0.31 4.95 -27.48
N LYS A 55 -0.33 4.18 -28.38
CA LYS A 55 -1.64 4.53 -28.98
C LYS A 55 -2.81 4.36 -27.99
N ARG A 56 -2.62 3.65 -26.87
CA ARG A 56 -3.65 3.34 -25.88
C ARG A 56 -3.64 4.35 -24.73
N ARG A 57 -4.20 5.53 -25.00
CA ARG A 57 -4.31 6.64 -24.03
C ARG A 57 -5.25 6.35 -22.86
N ASP A 58 -6.06 5.32 -22.98
CA ASP A 58 -6.97 4.81 -21.95
C ASP A 58 -6.26 3.97 -20.87
N LEU A 59 -4.99 3.60 -21.08
CA LEU A 59 -4.22 2.84 -20.10
C LEU A 59 -3.66 3.76 -19.01
N LEU A 60 -3.89 3.37 -17.77
CA LEU A 60 -3.32 4.07 -16.62
C LEU A 60 -1.78 3.96 -16.60
N PRO A 61 -1.08 5.02 -16.17
CA PRO A 61 0.35 4.96 -15.93
C PRO A 61 0.74 3.83 -14.96
N VAL A 62 1.88 3.21 -15.24
CA VAL A 62 2.48 2.17 -14.39
C VAL A 62 3.63 2.78 -13.59
N VAL A 63 3.83 2.30 -12.36
CA VAL A 63 4.87 2.82 -11.45
C VAL A 63 6.25 2.32 -11.90
N ASN A 64 6.35 1.03 -12.23
CA ASN A 64 7.58 0.37 -12.67
C ASN A 64 7.24 -0.84 -13.58
N LEU A 65 8.13 -1.19 -14.51
CA LEU A 65 7.98 -2.29 -15.50
C LEU A 65 9.13 -3.32 -15.46
N GLU A 66 9.97 -3.27 -14.43
CA GLU A 66 11.19 -4.08 -14.27
C GLU A 66 10.98 -5.22 -13.27
N LEU A 67 9.73 -5.54 -12.91
CA LEU A 67 9.46 -6.70 -12.06
C LEU A 67 9.57 -7.97 -12.88
N ASP A 68 10.05 -9.05 -12.25
CA ASP A 68 10.23 -10.34 -12.89
C ASP A 68 9.59 -11.46 -12.05
N VAL A 69 8.45 -11.96 -12.52
CA VAL A 69 7.57 -12.89 -11.82
C VAL A 69 7.33 -12.45 -10.36
N PRO A 70 6.70 -11.28 -10.11
CA PRO A 70 6.48 -10.80 -8.76
C PRO A 70 5.42 -11.64 -8.04
N VAL A 71 5.71 -12.08 -6.82
CA VAL A 71 4.89 -13.07 -6.08
C VAL A 71 4.51 -12.64 -4.67
N GLY A 72 5.12 -11.59 -4.15
CA GLY A 72 4.78 -11.02 -2.84
C GLY A 72 5.32 -9.60 -2.72
N GLN A 73 4.74 -8.79 -1.82
CA GLN A 73 5.23 -7.44 -1.56
C GLN A 73 4.82 -6.93 -0.18
N CYS A 74 5.49 -5.88 0.28
CA CYS A 74 5.06 -5.09 1.43
C CYS A 74 5.43 -3.61 1.25
N TRP A 75 4.79 -2.72 2.02
CA TRP A 75 5.24 -1.35 2.17
C TRP A 75 6.26 -1.24 3.31
N TYR A 76 7.36 -0.52 3.08
CA TYR A 76 8.34 -0.21 4.11
C TYR A 76 9.02 1.14 3.81
N GLU A 77 8.98 2.08 4.77
CA GLU A 77 9.73 3.36 4.72
C GLU A 77 9.74 4.07 3.35
N GLY A 78 8.56 4.45 2.85
CA GLY A 78 8.43 5.18 1.59
C GLY A 78 8.61 4.33 0.34
N SER A 79 8.81 3.01 0.50
CA SER A 79 9.10 2.09 -0.58
C SER A 79 8.09 0.94 -0.63
N VAL A 80 7.87 0.41 -1.82
CA VAL A 80 7.31 -0.94 -1.99
C VAL A 80 8.48 -1.91 -2.16
N LEU A 81 8.55 -2.93 -1.30
CA LEU A 81 9.48 -4.04 -1.46
C LEU A 81 8.75 -5.18 -2.16
N VAL A 82 9.31 -5.73 -3.23
CA VAL A 82 8.68 -6.78 -4.03
C VAL A 82 9.58 -8.00 -4.08
N ALA A 83 9.04 -9.16 -3.70
CA ALA A 83 9.67 -10.46 -3.93
C ALA A 83 9.45 -10.86 -5.40
N ASN A 84 10.54 -10.87 -6.16
CA ASN A 84 10.59 -11.25 -7.56
C ASN A 84 11.14 -12.68 -7.66
N TRP A 85 10.26 -13.60 -8.00
CA TRP A 85 10.62 -15.01 -8.10
C TRP A 85 11.55 -15.25 -9.31
N GLY A 86 11.32 -14.54 -10.42
CA GLY A 86 12.00 -14.77 -11.71
C GLY A 86 13.48 -14.45 -11.64
N ASN A 87 13.80 -13.23 -11.21
CA ASN A 87 15.17 -12.73 -11.14
C ASN A 87 15.83 -12.97 -9.76
N ARG A 88 15.15 -13.70 -8.86
CA ARG A 88 15.68 -14.10 -7.54
C ARG A 88 16.00 -12.90 -6.64
N THR A 89 15.18 -11.86 -6.65
CA THR A 89 15.44 -10.66 -5.84
C THR A 89 14.30 -10.28 -4.93
N VAL A 90 14.62 -9.56 -3.87
CA VAL A 90 13.69 -8.59 -3.31
C VAL A 90 14.12 -7.22 -3.81
N SER A 91 13.33 -6.62 -4.70
CA SER A 91 13.56 -5.26 -5.17
C SER A 91 12.95 -4.24 -4.21
N ARG A 92 13.55 -3.06 -4.15
CA ARG A 92 13.07 -1.88 -3.45
C ARG A 92 12.68 -0.82 -4.46
N HIS A 93 11.45 -0.34 -4.35
CA HIS A 93 10.89 0.69 -5.21
C HIS A 93 10.52 1.90 -4.34
N ALA A 94 11.43 2.87 -4.23
CA ALA A 94 11.17 4.11 -3.51
C ALA A 94 10.14 4.94 -4.27
N ILE A 95 8.97 5.17 -3.67
CA ILE A 95 7.84 5.80 -4.32
C ILE A 95 8.02 7.31 -4.33
N SER A 96 7.96 7.91 -5.53
CA SER A 96 7.90 9.36 -5.70
C SER A 96 6.69 9.76 -6.54
N ALA A 97 6.15 10.95 -6.27
CA ALA A 97 5.08 11.53 -7.07
C ALA A 97 5.58 11.79 -8.51
N ASN A 98 4.74 11.48 -9.50
CA ASN A 98 5.03 11.71 -10.90
C ASN A 98 3.74 12.09 -11.64
N GLY A 99 3.49 13.41 -11.74
CA GLY A 99 2.22 13.94 -12.23
C GLY A 99 1.04 13.44 -11.39
N ALA A 100 0.02 12.89 -12.04
CA ALA A 100 -1.16 12.31 -11.38
C ALA A 100 -0.93 10.88 -10.83
N GLY A 101 0.29 10.36 -10.89
CA GLY A 101 0.62 9.01 -10.44
C GLY A 101 1.96 8.95 -9.72
N PHE A 102 2.64 7.82 -9.85
CA PHE A 102 3.90 7.56 -9.16
C PHE A 102 4.95 7.00 -10.12
N ALA A 103 6.21 7.24 -9.78
CA ALA A 103 7.35 6.54 -10.35
C ALA A 103 8.16 5.92 -9.21
N ALA A 104 8.84 4.82 -9.49
CA ALA A 104 9.75 4.23 -8.55
C ALA A 104 10.84 3.45 -9.29
N PRO A 105 12.10 3.91 -9.32
CA PRO A 105 13.20 3.14 -9.88
C PRO A 105 13.43 1.85 -9.08
N THR A 106 14.11 0.89 -9.70
CA THR A 106 14.45 -0.38 -9.05
C THR A 106 15.78 -0.27 -8.33
N ASP A 107 15.77 -0.57 -7.03
CA ASP A 107 16.95 -0.86 -6.22
C ASP A 107 16.84 -2.28 -5.66
N PHE A 108 17.90 -2.83 -5.07
CA PHE A 108 17.93 -4.20 -4.58
C PHE A 108 18.11 -4.27 -3.07
N PHE A 109 17.14 -4.86 -2.39
CA PHE A 109 17.20 -5.11 -0.95
C PHE A 109 17.86 -6.47 -0.63
N LEU A 110 17.55 -7.50 -1.43
CA LEU A 110 18.12 -8.83 -1.31
C LEU A 110 18.29 -9.45 -2.70
N ARG A 111 19.38 -10.20 -2.90
CA ARG A 111 19.58 -11.03 -4.10
C ARG A 111 19.88 -12.47 -3.67
N GLY A 112 19.11 -13.40 -4.19
CA GLY A 112 19.31 -14.83 -4.00
C GLY A 112 20.34 -15.37 -4.98
N ASP A 113 21.23 -16.23 -4.47
CA ASP A 113 22.18 -16.97 -5.29
C ASP A 113 21.68 -18.41 -5.57
N GLY A 114 22.07 -18.95 -6.73
CA GLY A 114 21.67 -20.28 -7.19
C GLY A 114 20.15 -20.41 -7.32
N LEU A 115 19.57 -21.31 -6.54
CA LEU A 115 18.14 -21.66 -6.60
C LEU A 115 17.26 -20.91 -5.60
N ARG A 116 17.82 -19.93 -4.88
CA ARG A 116 17.14 -19.20 -3.81
C ARG A 116 16.22 -18.14 -4.40
N ARG A 117 14.91 -18.40 -4.37
CA ARG A 117 13.86 -17.54 -4.93
C ARG A 117 13.01 -16.95 -3.82
N PRO A 118 13.06 -15.62 -3.60
CA PRO A 118 12.16 -14.95 -2.67
C PRO A 118 10.70 -15.16 -3.09
N VAL A 119 9.82 -15.43 -2.12
CA VAL A 119 8.38 -15.64 -2.36
C VAL A 119 7.55 -14.57 -1.66
N SER A 120 7.97 -14.12 -0.49
CA SER A 120 7.29 -13.06 0.25
C SER A 120 8.26 -12.26 1.10
N ILE A 121 7.87 -11.04 1.43
CA ILE A 121 8.56 -10.17 2.36
C ILE A 121 7.54 -9.46 3.24
N THR A 122 7.83 -9.33 4.53
CA THR A 122 6.97 -8.60 5.47
C THR A 122 7.77 -7.91 6.58
N PRO A 123 7.39 -6.69 6.99
CA PRO A 123 8.01 -6.02 8.13
C PRO A 123 7.42 -6.51 9.46
N LEU A 124 8.28 -6.61 10.47
CA LEU A 124 7.91 -6.74 11.87
C LEU A 124 7.66 -5.35 12.49
N ASN A 125 7.03 -5.33 13.66
CA ASN A 125 6.71 -4.08 14.36
C ASN A 125 7.97 -3.28 14.76
N ASP A 126 9.11 -3.95 14.91
CA ASP A 126 10.38 -3.38 15.34
C ASP A 126 11.33 -2.99 14.19
N GLY A 127 10.84 -3.05 12.94
CA GLY A 127 11.61 -2.68 11.75
C GLY A 127 12.45 -3.81 11.16
N ARG A 128 12.51 -5.00 11.78
CA ARG A 128 13.10 -6.18 11.12
C ARG A 128 12.23 -6.64 9.96
N MET A 129 12.85 -7.24 8.95
CA MET A 129 12.17 -7.81 7.79
C MET A 129 12.26 -9.33 7.83
N VAL A 130 11.16 -10.02 7.50
CA VAL A 130 11.16 -11.46 7.25
C VAL A 130 10.97 -11.70 5.76
N VAL A 131 11.87 -12.47 5.16
CA VAL A 131 11.78 -12.89 3.75
C VAL A 131 11.65 -14.41 3.70
N SER A 132 10.62 -14.91 3.03
CA SER A 132 10.53 -16.35 2.73
C SER A 132 11.26 -16.65 1.42
N VAL A 133 12.14 -17.64 1.44
CA VAL A 133 12.99 -18.02 0.30
C VAL A 133 12.80 -19.50 0.01
N CYS A 134 12.30 -19.79 -1.18
CA CYS A 134 12.08 -21.14 -1.68
C CYS A 134 13.24 -21.59 -2.56
N TYR A 135 13.58 -22.87 -2.54
CA TYR A 135 14.66 -23.45 -3.35
C TYR A 135 14.08 -24.13 -4.60
N MET A 136 14.19 -23.49 -5.77
CA MET A 136 13.60 -24.00 -7.01
C MET A 136 14.41 -23.64 -8.27
N GLN A 137 14.51 -24.59 -9.19
CA GLN A 137 15.10 -24.36 -10.51
C GLN A 137 14.15 -23.61 -11.45
N GLY A 138 12.87 -23.96 -11.46
CA GLY A 138 11.87 -23.42 -12.40
C GLY A 138 10.45 -23.50 -11.84
N ASN A 139 9.47 -23.17 -12.69
CA ASN A 139 8.06 -23.27 -12.34
C ASN A 139 7.65 -24.74 -12.25
N GLU A 140 6.85 -25.08 -11.24
CA GLU A 140 6.28 -26.41 -11.04
C GLU A 140 4.82 -26.26 -10.60
N GLY A 141 3.98 -27.26 -10.93
CA GLY A 141 2.58 -27.26 -10.51
C GLY A 141 2.44 -27.61 -9.02
N SER A 142 2.08 -26.64 -8.19
CA SER A 142 1.82 -26.80 -6.75
C SER A 142 2.92 -27.54 -5.97
N PRO A 143 4.17 -27.06 -6.00
CA PRO A 143 5.30 -27.78 -5.44
C PRO A 143 5.35 -27.68 -3.91
N VAL A 144 5.80 -28.75 -3.26
CA VAL A 144 6.23 -28.72 -1.85
C VAL A 144 7.75 -28.63 -1.83
N ARG A 145 8.27 -27.54 -1.25
CA ARG A 145 9.69 -27.21 -1.27
C ARG A 145 10.14 -26.70 0.09
N GLN A 146 11.39 -27.00 0.43
CA GLN A 146 12.04 -26.35 1.56
C GLN A 146 12.00 -24.84 1.36
N THR A 147 11.56 -24.15 2.41
CA THR A 147 11.47 -22.69 2.44
C THR A 147 12.15 -22.20 3.71
N ASP A 148 13.16 -21.36 3.54
CA ASP A 148 13.84 -20.73 4.67
C ASP A 148 13.17 -19.38 4.97
N LEU A 149 13.18 -18.99 6.24
CA LEU A 149 12.78 -17.66 6.69
C LEU A 149 14.04 -16.87 7.07
N LEU A 150 14.35 -15.84 6.28
CA LEU A 150 15.46 -14.94 6.56
C LEU A 150 14.96 -13.78 7.43
N LEU A 151 15.57 -13.58 8.60
CA LEU A 151 15.32 -12.41 9.43
C LEU A 151 16.42 -11.38 9.20
N ILE A 152 16.08 -10.27 8.55
CA ILE A 152 17.01 -9.18 8.24
C ILE A 152 16.78 -8.05 9.23
N SER A 153 17.82 -7.71 10.00
CA SER A 153 17.73 -6.68 11.04
C SER A 153 18.37 -5.36 10.58
N PRO A 154 17.74 -4.20 10.86
CA PRO A 154 18.43 -2.93 10.74
C PRO A 154 19.58 -2.86 11.76
N LYS A 155 20.53 -1.94 11.56
CA LYS A 155 21.66 -1.74 12.49
C LYS A 155 21.21 -1.43 13.93
N ALA A 156 20.10 -0.72 14.07
CA ALA A 156 19.49 -0.38 15.34
C ALA A 156 17.98 -0.70 15.28
N PRO A 157 17.57 -1.95 15.55
CA PRO A 157 16.15 -2.29 15.58
C PRO A 157 15.48 -1.62 16.78
N ALA A 158 14.18 -1.29 16.63
CA ALA A 158 13.40 -0.86 17.77
C ALA A 158 13.23 -2.03 18.76
N ALA A 159 12.92 -1.72 20.01
CA ALA A 159 12.61 -2.76 20.98
C ALA A 159 11.32 -3.49 20.56
N SER A 160 11.39 -4.82 20.49
CA SER A 160 10.20 -5.65 20.32
C SER A 160 9.38 -5.60 21.61
N ALA A 161 8.07 -5.36 21.50
CA ALA A 161 7.17 -5.28 22.63
C ALA A 161 5.83 -5.95 22.31
N ASP A 162 5.20 -6.53 23.34
CA ASP A 162 3.80 -6.95 23.27
C ASP A 162 2.90 -5.71 23.33
N LEU A 163 2.19 -5.45 22.22
CA LEU A 163 1.29 -4.31 22.08
C LEU A 163 -0.17 -4.65 22.45
N SER A 164 -0.46 -5.88 22.91
CA SER A 164 -1.82 -6.36 23.16
C SER A 164 -2.58 -5.57 24.23
N LYS A 165 -1.84 -4.92 25.15
CA LYS A 165 -2.37 -4.10 26.26
C LYS A 165 -2.14 -2.60 26.08
N SER A 166 -1.53 -2.18 24.97
CA SER A 166 -1.27 -0.77 24.70
C SER A 166 -2.56 0.01 24.43
N ASP A 167 -2.52 1.33 24.65
CA ASP A 167 -3.58 2.23 24.18
C ASP A 167 -3.67 2.18 22.65
N LEU A 168 -4.77 1.64 22.15
CA LEU A 168 -4.96 1.39 20.73
C LEU A 168 -5.00 2.69 19.90
N VAL A 169 -5.53 3.78 20.46
CA VAL A 169 -5.55 5.09 19.78
C VAL A 169 -4.16 5.72 19.79
N GLY A 170 -3.40 5.55 20.88
CA GLY A 170 -1.99 5.92 20.97
C GLY A 170 -1.09 5.19 19.96
N LEU A 171 -1.38 3.93 19.65
CA LEU A 171 -0.63 3.16 18.64
C LEU A 171 -0.71 3.77 17.23
N LEU A 172 -1.67 4.65 16.96
CA LEU A 172 -1.74 5.37 15.68
C LEU A 172 -0.57 6.33 15.47
N ASP A 173 0.18 6.71 16.52
CA ASP A 173 1.36 7.58 16.40
C ASP A 173 2.63 6.84 15.99
N GLN A 174 2.61 5.50 16.02
CA GLN A 174 3.78 4.68 15.74
C GLN A 174 4.06 4.53 14.24
N SER A 175 5.04 3.68 13.92
CA SER A 175 5.40 3.32 12.55
C SER A 175 4.18 2.83 11.76
N TRP A 176 4.25 2.88 10.43
CA TRP A 176 3.16 2.42 9.57
C TRP A 176 2.73 0.98 9.87
N THR A 177 3.69 0.08 10.11
CA THR A 177 3.43 -1.33 10.43
C THR A 177 2.53 -1.49 11.66
N VAL A 178 2.75 -0.68 12.69
CA VAL A 178 1.95 -0.70 13.91
C VAL A 178 0.62 0.06 13.70
N ARG A 179 0.69 1.26 13.12
CA ARG A 179 -0.49 2.10 12.85
C ARG A 179 -1.53 1.38 11.98
N TYR A 180 -1.10 0.64 10.95
CA TYR A 180 -1.99 -0.14 10.09
C TYR A 180 -2.80 -1.18 10.89
N LYS A 181 -2.12 -1.95 11.76
CA LYS A 181 -2.76 -2.96 12.61
C LYS A 181 -3.69 -2.32 13.64
N ALA A 182 -3.26 -1.23 14.26
CA ALA A 182 -4.09 -0.47 15.21
C ALA A 182 -5.36 0.07 14.53
N HIS A 183 -5.24 0.65 13.33
CA HIS A 183 -6.38 1.11 12.54
C HIS A 183 -7.40 -0.01 12.29
N GLN A 184 -6.94 -1.18 11.83
CA GLN A 184 -7.82 -2.34 11.60
C GLN A 184 -8.53 -2.79 12.88
N GLU A 185 -7.81 -2.83 14.00
CA GLU A 185 -8.37 -3.26 15.27
C GLU A 185 -9.39 -2.25 15.84
N ILE A 186 -9.18 -0.93 15.65
CA ILE A 186 -10.17 0.09 16.03
C ILE A 186 -11.45 -0.10 15.20
N LEU A 187 -11.33 -0.30 13.89
CA LEU A 187 -12.49 -0.59 13.02
C LEU A 187 -13.21 -1.87 13.42
N ARG A 188 -12.47 -2.90 13.84
CA ARG A 188 -13.04 -4.17 14.30
C ARG A 188 -13.80 -4.01 15.61
N ARG A 189 -13.22 -3.31 16.59
CA ARG A 189 -13.82 -3.12 17.93
C ARG A 189 -14.99 -2.12 17.94
N ARG A 190 -14.94 -1.09 17.09
CA ARG A 190 -15.94 0.00 17.03
C ARG A 190 -16.18 0.64 18.40
N GLY A 191 -17.37 1.20 18.62
CA GLY A 191 -17.82 1.66 19.94
C GLY A 191 -16.91 2.73 20.57
N PRO A 192 -16.59 2.62 21.88
CA PRO A 192 -15.84 3.66 22.59
C PRO A 192 -14.48 3.99 21.99
N VAL A 193 -13.72 3.00 21.52
CA VAL A 193 -12.38 3.25 20.97
C VAL A 193 -12.43 3.96 19.61
N LEU A 194 -13.46 3.67 18.80
CA LEU A 194 -13.70 4.38 17.54
C LEU A 194 -14.12 5.83 17.79
N LYS A 195 -14.96 6.06 18.80
CA LYS A 195 -15.32 7.41 19.26
C LYS A 195 -14.09 8.20 19.72
N GLN A 196 -13.21 7.59 20.52
CA GLN A 196 -11.96 8.23 20.94
C GLN A 196 -11.06 8.61 19.76
N ALA A 197 -10.96 7.75 18.73
CA ALA A 197 -10.23 8.08 17.51
C ALA A 197 -10.86 9.28 16.75
N ALA A 198 -12.18 9.38 16.71
CA ALA A 198 -12.88 10.53 16.12
C ALA A 198 -12.67 11.82 16.93
N GLU A 199 -12.74 11.77 18.25
CA GLU A 199 -12.43 12.91 19.13
C GLU A 199 -10.96 13.36 18.96
N ARG A 200 -10.05 12.42 18.78
CA ARG A 200 -8.64 12.70 18.48
C ARG A 200 -8.47 13.36 17.11
N PHE A 201 -9.17 12.86 16.08
CA PHE A 201 -9.17 13.46 14.74
C PHE A 201 -9.49 14.96 14.79
N LEU A 202 -10.46 15.38 15.60
CA LEU A 202 -10.86 16.79 15.73
C LEU A 202 -9.75 17.72 16.25
N LYS A 203 -8.74 17.20 16.95
CA LYS A 203 -7.64 17.97 17.54
C LYS A 203 -6.32 17.82 16.78
N THR A 204 -6.19 16.78 15.95
CA THR A 204 -4.95 16.49 15.21
C THR A 204 -4.68 17.51 14.10
N PRO A 205 -3.45 18.04 13.92
CA PRO A 205 -3.10 18.91 12.79
C PRO A 205 -3.21 18.23 11.43
N SER A 206 -3.44 19.00 10.35
CA SER A 206 -3.55 18.48 8.97
C SER A 206 -2.27 17.81 8.45
N ALA A 207 -1.11 18.14 9.02
CA ALA A 207 0.18 17.59 8.64
C ALA A 207 0.61 16.36 9.47
N ALA A 208 -0.19 15.94 10.46
CA ALA A 208 0.21 14.85 11.35
C ALA A 208 0.20 13.49 10.62
N ALA A 209 1.23 12.67 10.84
CA ALA A 209 1.39 11.37 10.18
C ALA A 209 0.24 10.37 10.47
N ASN A 210 -0.41 10.49 11.63
CA ASN A 210 -1.53 9.66 12.03
C ASN A 210 -2.88 10.13 11.46
N LEU A 211 -2.95 11.33 10.87
CA LEU A 211 -4.18 11.93 10.36
C LEU A 211 -4.83 11.03 9.30
N SER A 212 -4.01 10.40 8.46
CA SER A 212 -4.48 9.47 7.43
C SER A 212 -5.27 8.29 7.98
N SER A 213 -4.98 7.83 9.20
CA SER A 213 -5.78 6.80 9.86
C SER A 213 -6.98 7.41 10.57
N LEU A 214 -6.76 8.52 11.28
CA LEU A 214 -7.79 9.19 12.09
C LEU A 214 -8.98 9.68 11.23
N ILE A 215 -8.73 10.18 10.03
CA ILE A 215 -9.79 10.68 9.14
C ILE A 215 -10.76 9.57 8.69
N TYR A 216 -10.24 8.37 8.37
CA TYR A 216 -11.05 7.21 8.02
C TYR A 216 -11.82 6.67 9.23
N LEU A 217 -11.18 6.62 10.40
CA LEU A 217 -11.83 6.20 11.64
C LEU A 217 -12.95 7.16 12.04
N ALA A 218 -12.73 8.47 11.89
CA ALA A 218 -13.73 9.49 12.17
C ALA A 218 -14.93 9.40 11.19
N ALA A 219 -14.68 9.17 9.90
CA ALA A 219 -15.74 8.93 8.92
C ALA A 219 -16.54 7.65 9.22
N ALA A 220 -15.86 6.58 9.65
CA ALA A 220 -16.50 5.33 10.06
C ALA A 220 -17.31 5.48 11.35
N HIS A 221 -16.94 6.40 12.24
CA HIS A 221 -17.73 6.76 13.41
C HIS A 221 -19.01 7.53 13.03
N GLY A 222 -18.87 8.52 12.14
CA GLY A 222 -19.99 9.24 11.53
C GLY A 222 -20.58 10.36 12.39
N ASP A 223 -19.85 10.90 13.37
CA ASP A 223 -20.34 12.05 14.15
C ASP A 223 -20.28 13.37 13.36
N ASP A 224 -21.22 14.27 13.62
CA ASP A 224 -21.38 15.52 12.86
C ASP A 224 -20.15 16.41 12.86
N ALA A 225 -19.42 16.48 13.99
CA ALA A 225 -18.24 17.34 14.10
C ALA A 225 -17.11 16.83 13.20
N SER A 226 -16.89 15.51 13.20
CA SER A 226 -15.95 14.83 12.31
C SER A 226 -16.33 15.01 10.84
N LEU A 227 -17.59 14.75 10.49
CA LEU A 227 -18.06 14.88 9.10
C LEU A 227 -17.93 16.32 8.59
N LYS A 228 -18.28 17.31 9.42
CA LYS A 228 -18.10 18.74 9.10
C LYS A 228 -16.63 19.09 8.87
N ARG A 229 -15.74 18.58 9.71
CA ARG A 229 -14.29 18.79 9.55
C ARG A 229 -13.76 18.13 8.27
N ILE A 230 -14.18 16.90 7.95
CA ILE A 230 -13.79 16.21 6.71
C ILE A 230 -14.21 17.02 5.48
N ARG A 231 -15.45 17.51 5.44
CA ARG A 231 -15.93 18.39 4.35
C ARG A 231 -15.08 19.65 4.21
N LYS A 232 -14.71 20.30 5.33
CA LYS A 232 -13.83 21.47 5.33
C LYS A 232 -12.45 21.14 4.74
N LEU A 233 -11.88 20.00 5.12
CA LEU A 233 -10.58 19.56 4.58
C LEU A 233 -10.66 19.27 3.07
N ALA A 234 -11.76 18.66 2.60
CA ALA A 234 -11.94 18.33 1.19
C ALA A 234 -11.94 19.54 0.25
N VAL A 235 -12.39 20.71 0.72
CA VAL A 235 -12.42 21.97 -0.06
C VAL A 235 -11.32 22.95 0.32
N SER A 236 -10.32 22.51 1.12
CA SER A 236 -9.32 23.43 1.65
C SER A 236 -8.24 23.83 0.65
N GLY A 237 -8.04 23.05 -0.43
CA GLY A 237 -6.93 23.23 -1.38
C GLY A 237 -5.58 22.75 -0.85
N GLU A 238 -5.50 22.36 0.43
CA GLU A 238 -4.30 21.82 1.07
C GLU A 238 -4.00 20.39 0.62
N PRO A 239 -2.76 19.87 0.81
CA PRO A 239 -2.41 18.49 0.43
C PRO A 239 -3.32 17.39 1.01
N VAL A 240 -3.94 17.65 2.17
CA VAL A 240 -4.91 16.73 2.81
C VAL A 240 -6.26 16.63 2.07
N SER A 241 -6.56 17.57 1.15
CA SER A 241 -7.83 17.62 0.42
C SER A 241 -8.07 16.33 -0.38
N GLU A 242 -7.04 15.80 -1.06
CA GLU A 242 -7.13 14.54 -1.81
C GLU A 242 -7.55 13.37 -0.91
N LEU A 243 -6.95 13.28 0.27
CA LEU A 243 -7.28 12.25 1.26
C LEU A 243 -8.72 12.42 1.78
N ALA A 244 -9.14 13.65 2.09
CA ALA A 244 -10.51 13.92 2.54
C ALA A 244 -11.55 13.57 1.46
N ILE A 245 -11.30 13.92 0.20
CA ILE A 245 -12.16 13.55 -0.93
C ILE A 245 -12.26 12.02 -1.05
N ARG A 246 -11.12 11.29 -0.96
CA ARG A 246 -11.12 9.82 -0.99
C ARG A 246 -11.94 9.22 0.15
N VAL A 247 -11.83 9.77 1.36
CA VAL A 247 -12.64 9.34 2.52
C VAL A 247 -14.13 9.59 2.26
N MET A 248 -14.50 10.76 1.73
CA MET A 248 -15.90 11.03 1.40
C MET A 248 -16.45 10.05 0.36
N ALA A 249 -15.65 9.70 -0.65
CA ALA A 249 -16.02 8.71 -1.67
C ALA A 249 -16.13 7.29 -1.11
N GLU A 250 -15.38 6.95 -0.05
CA GLU A 250 -15.45 5.65 0.62
C GLU A 250 -16.72 5.49 1.47
N PHE A 251 -17.20 6.59 2.08
CA PHE A 251 -18.38 6.60 2.94
C PHE A 251 -19.52 7.45 2.36
N PRO A 252 -20.03 7.15 1.14
CA PRO A 252 -20.96 8.03 0.44
C PRO A 252 -22.27 8.27 1.19
N ALA A 253 -22.70 7.33 2.05
CA ALA A 253 -23.89 7.51 2.89
C ALA A 253 -23.74 8.59 3.99
N GLN A 254 -22.51 9.00 4.31
CA GLN A 254 -22.22 10.00 5.35
C GLN A 254 -22.06 11.42 4.79
N PHE A 255 -22.01 11.56 3.46
CA PHE A 255 -21.65 12.80 2.81
C PHE A 255 -22.59 13.11 1.64
N GLU A 256 -23.11 14.33 1.65
CA GLU A 256 -23.70 14.89 0.44
C GLU A 256 -22.65 15.00 -0.68
N PRO A 257 -23.06 14.80 -1.95
CA PRO A 257 -22.19 14.99 -3.10
C PRO A 257 -21.55 16.39 -3.09
N LEU A 258 -20.23 16.44 -3.34
CA LEU A 258 -19.53 17.70 -3.52
C LEU A 258 -20.02 18.41 -4.78
N LYS A 259 -20.46 19.67 -4.65
CA LYS A 259 -20.79 20.50 -5.81
C LYS A 259 -19.49 20.94 -6.48
N VAL A 260 -19.17 20.37 -7.63
CA VAL A 260 -17.90 20.60 -8.37
C VAL A 260 -17.57 22.09 -8.58
N LYS A 261 -18.59 22.95 -8.72
CA LYS A 261 -18.41 24.42 -8.82
C LYS A 261 -17.71 25.08 -7.62
N SER A 262 -17.62 24.43 -6.46
CA SER A 262 -16.95 24.97 -5.27
C SER A 262 -15.52 24.44 -5.08
N ILE A 263 -15.01 23.64 -6.03
CA ILE A 263 -13.68 23.01 -5.96
C ILE A 263 -12.77 23.49 -7.10
N LEU A 264 -13.38 23.84 -8.25
CA LEU A 264 -12.73 24.53 -9.37
C LEU A 264 -12.70 26.04 -9.13
#